data_AF-A0ABD1XRQ2-F1
#
_entry.id   AF-A0ABD1XRQ2-F1
#
_cell.length_a   1.000
_cell.length_b   1.000
_cell.length_c   1.000
_cell.angle_alpha   90.00
_cell.angle_beta   90.00
_cell.angle_gamma   90.00
#
_symmetry.space_group_name_H-M   'P 1'
#
loop_
_entity.id
_entity.type
_entity.pdbx_description
1 polymer ?
#
loop_
_entity_poly.entity_id
_entity_poly.type
_entity_poly.pdbx_seq_one_letter_code
_entity_poly.pdbx_strand_id
1 'polypeptide(L)'
;MATDAAKQAEAAKRKGNLYFKKEKLAAAIEAYTEAITLCPQVPTYWTNRALCERKRNEWEKVEADCRKALELDNKSVKGHYMLGIALLHYQQYSRAVAELEKALDLGRGATNGNYMVQEIWQELAKARYTQWEEDANSRRQQMQEMQTFLQNLMRAENQKKLKEIISVMISTENPRDSTPPPPPPVDQTKEQHVGDGTPEEEKNIKYPKIYGTGFYPPVYGESEDFRDSTEDFGRQDGEGLEKVEEEFTSVEPNVGTDDNRDEHQKTKARWHRRKSINIRLRKFMDSGYFDSEYVAEGVRGLQREEGASDRNSGVDEKVPYSIYDVYKVFKELVKLQQGEAGKELLSTTELYERRCKALNDVFKKLAAPDIPGEVPDHLCCSITMEIFRDPVITPSGISYERAAIEEHLKQVGSFDPVSRMPLTVDQVYPNLALRDAVQVYLADHGWAYKT
;
A
#
# COMPACT_ATOMS: atom_id res chain seq x y z
N MET A 1 38.26 44.02 38.69
CA MET A 1 37.76 43.28 39.87
C MET A 1 36.30 43.00 39.64
N ALA A 2 35.82 41.76 39.81
CA ALA A 2 34.39 41.47 39.70
C ALA A 2 33.64 42.28 40.77
N THR A 3 32.58 43.00 40.38
CA THR A 3 31.74 43.78 41.29
C THR A 3 31.16 42.86 42.37
N ASP A 4 30.88 43.39 43.56
CA ASP A 4 30.30 42.58 44.63
C ASP A 4 28.96 41.94 44.22
N ALA A 5 28.20 42.60 43.34
CA ALA A 5 27.02 42.04 42.69
C ALA A 5 27.33 40.77 41.85
N ALA A 6 28.44 40.75 41.10
CA ALA A 6 28.82 39.57 40.32
C ALA A 6 29.26 38.40 41.21
N LYS A 7 29.92 38.67 42.35
CA LYS A 7 30.25 37.63 43.33
C LYS A 7 28.99 37.06 43.99
N GLN A 8 28.02 37.92 44.31
CA GLN A 8 26.72 37.52 44.86
C GLN A 8 25.92 36.70 43.84
N ALA A 9 25.88 37.11 42.57
CA ALA A 9 25.22 36.35 41.50
C ALA A 9 25.83 34.95 41.32
N GLU A 10 27.16 34.85 41.37
CA GLU A 10 27.86 33.56 41.32
C GLU A 10 27.57 32.68 42.55
N ALA A 11 27.45 33.27 43.75
CA ALA A 11 27.03 32.54 44.94
C ALA A 11 25.58 32.04 44.82
N ALA A 12 24.67 32.88 44.31
CA ALA A 12 23.28 32.52 44.03
C ALA A 12 23.18 31.38 42.99
N LYS A 13 23.97 31.42 41.91
CA LYS A 13 24.09 30.29 40.96
C LYS A 13 24.54 29.01 41.67
N ARG A 14 25.58 29.06 42.51
CA ARG A 14 26.06 27.87 43.25
C ARG A 14 24.99 27.30 44.17
N LYS A 15 24.21 28.16 44.84
CA LYS A 15 23.06 27.79 45.65
C LYS A 15 21.96 27.12 44.80
N GLY A 16 21.64 27.69 43.65
CA GLY A 16 20.72 27.10 42.66
C GLY A 16 21.17 25.71 42.19
N ASN A 17 22.45 25.57 41.84
CA ASN A 17 23.04 24.28 41.47
C ASN A 17 22.91 23.24 42.60
N LEU A 18 23.10 23.66 43.85
CA LEU A 18 22.95 22.78 45.02
C LEU A 18 21.49 22.34 45.21
N TYR A 19 20.53 23.26 45.08
CA TYR A 19 19.10 22.91 45.16
C TYR A 19 18.66 22.02 44.00
N PHE A 20 19.16 22.26 42.79
CA PHE A 20 18.88 21.42 41.64
C PHE A 20 19.37 19.98 41.85
N LYS A 21 20.58 19.79 42.40
CA LYS A 21 21.11 18.47 42.78
C LYS A 21 20.29 17.77 43.86
N LYS A 22 19.63 18.54 44.74
CA LYS A 22 18.71 18.04 45.78
C LYS A 22 17.26 17.93 45.29
N GLU A 23 17.02 18.09 43.98
CA GLU A 23 15.69 18.07 43.36
C GLU A 23 14.68 19.09 43.91
N LYS A 24 15.16 20.13 44.61
CA LYS A 24 14.33 21.23 45.10
C LYS A 24 14.17 22.28 44.00
N LEU A 25 13.34 21.98 43.01
CA LEU A 25 13.21 22.78 41.77
C LEU A 25 12.77 24.22 42.03
N ALA A 26 11.77 24.46 42.88
CA ALA A 26 11.28 25.81 43.19
C ALA A 26 12.38 26.69 43.82
N ALA A 27 13.08 26.17 44.84
CA ALA A 27 14.19 26.87 45.48
C ALA A 27 15.37 27.10 44.54
N ALA A 28 15.61 26.20 43.58
CA ALA A 28 16.61 26.39 42.54
C ALA A 28 16.24 27.53 41.59
N ILE A 29 14.97 27.60 41.16
CA ILE A 29 14.43 28.67 40.30
C ILE A 29 14.56 30.03 40.99
N GLU A 30 14.22 30.12 42.27
CA GLU A 30 14.38 31.35 43.06
C GLU A 30 15.85 31.79 43.11
N ALA A 31 16.77 30.87 43.40
CA ALA A 31 18.20 31.17 43.46
C ALA A 31 18.79 31.57 42.09
N TYR A 32 18.35 30.96 40.99
CA TYR A 32 18.75 31.42 39.65
C TYR A 32 18.11 32.75 39.27
N THR A 33 16.88 33.01 39.71
CA THR A 33 16.21 34.30 39.50
C THR A 33 16.95 35.41 40.25
N GLU A 34 17.40 35.16 41.48
CA GLU A 34 18.29 36.05 42.23
C GLU A 34 19.62 36.30 41.47
N ALA A 35 20.21 35.27 40.87
CA ALA A 35 21.42 35.45 40.05
C ALA A 35 21.14 36.32 38.80
N ILE A 36 19.99 36.14 38.16
CA ILE A 36 19.55 36.92 36.99
C ILE A 36 19.27 38.38 37.36
N THR A 37 18.62 38.65 38.49
CA THR A 37 18.35 40.04 38.92
C THR A 37 19.63 40.80 39.23
N LEU A 38 20.62 40.13 39.82
CA LEU A 38 21.93 40.71 40.11
C LEU A 38 22.78 40.92 38.84
N CYS A 39 22.74 39.96 37.91
CA CYS A 39 23.57 39.96 36.69
C CYS A 39 22.80 39.35 35.50
N PRO A 40 21.96 40.14 34.80
CA PRO A 40 21.09 39.62 33.75
C PRO A 40 21.82 39.25 32.45
N GLN A 41 23.07 39.68 32.28
CA GLN A 41 23.87 39.51 31.06
C GLN A 41 24.61 38.17 30.99
N VAL A 42 24.41 37.26 31.95
CA VAL A 42 25.10 35.97 32.00
C VAL A 42 24.16 34.86 31.46
N PRO A 43 24.43 34.30 30.26
CA PRO A 43 23.55 33.30 29.62
C PRO A 43 23.35 32.04 30.46
N THR A 44 24.37 31.63 31.22
CA THR A 44 24.35 30.40 32.02
C THR A 44 23.22 30.39 33.06
N TYR A 45 22.89 31.55 33.65
CA TYR A 45 21.82 31.63 34.66
C TYR A 45 20.46 31.37 34.04
N TRP A 46 20.20 31.92 32.86
CA TRP A 46 19.00 31.67 32.07
C TRP A 46 18.88 30.20 31.69
N THR A 47 19.94 29.59 31.15
CA THR A 47 19.91 28.15 30.80
C THR A 47 19.70 27.24 32.01
N ASN A 48 20.26 27.60 33.18
CA ASN A 48 20.09 26.79 34.38
C ASN A 48 18.67 26.91 34.96
N ARG A 49 18.04 28.09 34.86
CA ARG A 49 16.63 28.27 35.22
C ARG A 49 15.70 27.53 34.25
N ALA A 50 15.94 27.63 32.96
CA ALA A 50 15.22 26.88 31.92
C ALA A 50 15.25 25.37 32.20
N LEU A 51 16.39 24.82 32.62
CA LEU A 51 16.50 23.40 32.98
C LEU A 51 15.61 23.01 34.18
N CYS A 52 15.46 23.90 35.16
CA CYS A 52 14.54 23.69 36.28
C CYS A 52 13.08 23.75 35.84
N GLU A 53 12.72 24.73 35.01
CA GLU A 53 11.36 24.89 34.49
C GLU A 53 10.97 23.73 33.56
N ARG A 54 11.93 23.19 32.80
CA ARG A 54 11.75 21.97 31.99
C ARG A 54 11.34 20.79 32.88
N LYS A 55 12.01 20.59 34.01
CA LYS A 55 11.65 19.52 34.97
C LYS A 55 10.27 19.71 35.60
N ARG A 56 9.70 20.92 35.53
CA ARG A 56 8.33 21.24 35.97
C ARG A 56 7.31 21.21 34.82
N ASN A 57 7.74 20.92 33.59
CA ASN A 57 6.92 20.99 32.37
C ASN A 57 6.37 22.40 32.06
N GLU A 58 7.09 23.45 32.48
CA GLU A 58 6.70 24.86 32.26
C GLU A 58 7.33 25.39 30.95
N TRP A 59 6.90 24.81 29.81
CA TRP A 59 7.55 24.98 28.51
C TRP A 59 7.61 26.42 27.98
N GLU A 60 6.60 27.25 28.30
CA GLU A 60 6.58 28.67 27.93
C GLU A 60 7.75 29.43 28.56
N LYS A 61 8.04 29.14 29.84
CA LYS A 61 9.17 29.75 30.57
C LYS A 61 10.50 29.22 30.06
N VAL A 62 10.57 27.92 29.73
CA VAL A 62 11.75 27.30 29.11
C VAL A 62 12.10 28.02 27.82
N GLU A 63 11.13 28.21 26.93
CA GLU A 63 11.34 28.88 25.66
C GLU A 63 11.81 30.34 25.85
N ALA A 64 11.15 31.10 26.73
CA ALA A 64 11.52 32.48 27.02
C ALA A 64 12.95 32.60 27.55
N ASP A 65 13.32 31.74 28.51
CA ASP A 65 14.66 31.72 29.10
C ASP A 65 15.73 31.28 28.10
N CYS A 66 15.43 30.30 27.25
CA CYS A 66 16.36 29.83 26.23
C CYS A 66 16.58 30.88 25.14
N ARG A 67 15.51 31.55 24.67
CA ARG A 67 15.64 32.67 23.73
C ARG A 67 16.48 33.79 24.33
N LYS A 68 16.26 34.13 25.60
CA LYS A 68 17.08 35.15 26.27
C LYS A 68 18.54 34.72 26.43
N ALA A 69 18.79 33.46 26.75
CA ALA A 69 20.14 32.93 26.80
C ALA A 69 20.84 33.01 25.43
N LEU A 70 20.14 32.70 24.34
CA LEU A 70 20.67 32.73 22.98
C LEU A 70 20.86 34.16 22.42
N GLU A 71 20.08 35.13 22.88
CA GLU A 71 20.35 36.55 22.63
C GLU A 71 21.69 37.00 23.23
N LEU A 72 22.07 36.44 24.37
CA LEU A 72 23.32 36.77 25.08
C LEU A 72 24.52 35.95 24.59
N ASP A 73 24.29 34.67 24.28
CA ASP A 73 25.29 33.75 23.75
C ASP A 73 24.67 32.82 22.69
N ASN A 74 24.89 33.18 21.43
CA ASN A 74 24.42 32.43 20.27
C ASN A 74 25.21 31.13 19.98
N LYS A 75 26.26 30.83 20.75
CA LYS A 75 27.04 29.58 20.64
C LYS A 75 26.73 28.61 21.77
N SER A 76 25.71 28.89 22.57
CA SER A 76 25.30 28.03 23.68
C SER A 76 24.63 26.75 23.18
N VAL A 77 25.38 25.64 23.20
CA VAL A 77 24.87 24.28 22.92
C VAL A 77 23.62 23.97 23.74
N LYS A 78 23.66 24.28 25.05
CA LYS A 78 22.53 24.06 25.96
C LYS A 78 21.32 24.92 25.62
N GLY A 79 21.54 26.18 25.22
CA GLY A 79 20.47 27.09 24.83
C GLY A 79 19.71 26.58 23.61
N HIS A 80 20.45 26.20 22.56
CA HIS A 80 19.87 25.63 21.33
C HIS A 80 19.17 24.30 21.60
N TYR A 81 19.79 23.41 22.38
CA TYR A 81 19.20 22.12 22.75
C TYR A 81 17.86 22.29 23.48
N MET A 82 17.83 23.08 24.57
CA MET A 82 16.60 23.25 25.34
C MET A 82 15.50 23.99 24.58
N LEU A 83 15.86 24.93 23.70
CA LEU A 83 14.90 25.56 22.80
C LEU A 83 14.31 24.54 21.82
N GLY A 84 15.15 23.68 21.24
CA GLY A 84 14.73 22.59 20.37
C GLY A 84 13.72 21.66 21.06
N ILE A 85 14.00 21.25 22.30
CA ILE A 85 13.08 20.42 23.10
C ILE A 85 11.76 21.13 23.39
N ALA A 86 11.80 22.42 23.76
CA ALA A 86 10.58 23.20 23.97
C ALA A 86 9.73 23.28 22.69
N LEU A 87 10.36 23.45 21.53
CA LEU A 87 9.68 23.47 20.23
C LEU A 87 9.08 22.11 19.84
N LEU A 88 9.72 20.99 20.21
CA LEU A 88 9.15 19.65 20.04
C LEU A 88 7.88 19.47 20.86
N HIS A 89 7.84 19.98 22.09
CA HIS A 89 6.63 19.95 22.90
C HIS A 89 5.46 20.70 22.23
N TYR A 90 5.75 21.77 21.49
CA TYR A 90 4.75 22.50 20.68
C TYR A 90 4.50 21.89 19.29
N GLN A 91 5.05 20.71 18.97
CA GLN A 91 4.95 20.06 17.66
C GLN A 91 5.47 20.93 16.51
N GLN A 92 6.37 21.88 16.79
CA GLN A 92 6.99 22.72 15.78
C GLN A 92 8.27 22.04 15.25
N TYR A 93 8.11 20.86 14.63
CA TYR A 93 9.24 19.98 14.30
C TYR A 93 10.29 20.65 13.42
N SER A 94 9.90 21.39 12.37
CA SER A 94 10.86 22.04 11.47
C SER A 94 11.73 23.07 12.19
N ARG A 95 11.17 23.81 13.16
CA ARG A 95 11.93 24.77 13.97
C ARG A 95 12.79 24.05 15.02
N ALA A 96 12.25 23.00 15.63
CA ALA A 96 12.97 22.20 16.60
C ALA A 96 14.22 21.55 15.99
N VAL A 97 14.07 20.94 14.82
CA VAL A 97 15.16 20.34 14.04
C VAL A 97 16.27 21.36 13.79
N ALA A 98 15.94 22.57 13.31
CA ALA A 98 16.95 23.60 13.04
C ALA A 98 17.74 24.02 14.28
N GLU A 99 17.10 24.08 15.46
CA GLU A 99 17.76 24.41 16.71
C GLU A 99 18.59 23.23 17.27
N LEU A 100 18.09 22.00 17.16
CA LEU A 100 18.82 20.79 17.55
C LEU A 100 20.04 20.53 16.66
N GLU A 101 19.96 20.80 15.36
CA GLU A 101 21.10 20.73 14.43
C GLU A 101 22.20 21.72 14.81
N LYS A 102 21.84 22.98 15.09
CA LYS A 102 22.81 23.96 15.61
C LYS A 102 23.45 23.50 16.91
N ALA A 103 22.65 22.93 17.84
CA ALA A 103 23.17 22.40 19.09
C ALA A 103 24.18 21.27 18.84
N LEU A 104 23.89 20.38 17.88
CA LEU A 104 24.74 19.25 17.53
C LEU A 104 26.06 19.72 16.90
N ASP A 105 26.00 20.66 15.96
CA ASP A 105 27.17 21.21 15.28
C ASP A 105 28.10 21.95 16.24
N LEU A 106 27.53 22.75 17.15
CA LEU A 106 28.28 23.44 18.20
C LEU A 106 28.87 22.45 19.23
N GLY A 107 28.15 21.36 19.53
CA GLY A 107 28.58 20.33 20.48
C GLY A 107 29.77 19.51 19.99
N ARG A 108 29.84 19.20 18.69
CA ARG A 108 30.92 18.42 18.06
C ARG A 108 32.28 19.13 18.07
N GLY A 109 32.28 20.47 18.04
CA GLY A 109 33.52 21.27 18.09
C GLY A 109 34.08 21.50 19.49
N ALA A 110 33.32 21.17 20.55
CA ALA A 110 33.74 21.39 21.93
C ALA A 110 34.49 20.16 22.48
N THR A 111 35.71 20.36 22.96
CA THR A 111 36.63 19.30 23.44
C THR A 111 36.15 18.51 24.67
N ASN A 112 35.01 18.85 25.26
CA ASN A 112 34.47 18.21 26.47
C ASN A 112 32.92 18.20 26.43
N GLY A 113 32.30 17.21 25.78
CA GLY A 113 30.83 17.21 25.66
C GLY A 113 30.13 15.96 25.10
N ASN A 114 30.77 14.79 25.09
CA ASN A 114 30.25 13.60 24.38
C ASN A 114 28.82 13.18 24.80
N TYR A 115 28.48 13.27 26.10
CA TYR A 115 27.15 12.86 26.59
C TYR A 115 25.99 13.71 26.06
N MET A 116 26.20 15.02 25.89
CA MET A 116 25.15 15.94 25.45
C MET A 116 24.93 15.81 23.94
N VAL A 117 25.98 15.52 23.17
CA VAL A 117 25.90 15.28 21.72
C VAL A 117 25.03 14.06 21.41
N GLN A 118 25.17 12.97 22.18
CA GLN A 118 24.34 11.78 22.03
C GLN A 118 22.85 12.07 22.34
N GLU A 119 22.56 12.78 23.43
CA GLU A 119 21.20 13.17 23.81
C GLU A 119 20.58 14.10 22.74
N ILE A 120 21.32 15.11 22.27
CA ILE A 120 20.88 16.02 21.21
C ILE A 120 20.54 15.23 19.94
N TRP A 121 21.41 14.29 19.55
CA TRP A 121 21.18 13.50 18.35
C TRP A 121 19.94 12.62 18.47
N GLN A 122 19.71 11.98 19.62
CA GLN A 122 18.51 11.15 19.84
C GLN A 122 17.23 11.98 19.68
N GLU A 123 17.20 13.17 20.25
CA GLU A 123 16.05 14.06 20.16
C GLU A 123 15.90 14.64 18.74
N LEU A 124 17.01 14.93 18.04
CA LEU A 124 17.00 15.34 16.64
C LEU A 124 16.48 14.22 15.73
N ALA A 125 16.92 12.97 15.93
CA ALA A 125 16.50 11.82 15.16
C ALA A 125 15.00 11.55 15.34
N LYS A 126 14.50 11.60 16.59
CA LYS A 126 13.06 11.55 16.87
C LYS A 126 12.30 12.66 16.16
N ALA A 127 12.78 13.90 16.25
CA ALA A 127 12.16 15.05 15.60
C ALA A 127 12.08 14.89 14.07
N ARG A 128 13.18 14.45 13.45
CA ARG A 128 13.28 14.19 12.00
C ARG A 128 12.37 13.05 11.58
N TYR A 129 12.32 11.98 12.36
CA TYR A 129 11.42 10.84 12.11
C TYR A 129 9.96 11.26 12.17
N THR A 130 9.53 11.96 13.23
CA THR A 130 8.14 12.42 13.37
C THR A 130 7.76 13.40 12.26
N GLN A 131 8.64 14.34 11.91
CA GLN A 131 8.42 15.23 10.77
C GLN A 131 8.23 14.44 9.47
N TRP A 132 9.13 13.49 9.20
CA TRP A 132 9.01 12.62 8.03
C TRP A 132 7.72 11.81 8.05
N GLU A 133 7.31 11.27 9.20
CA GLU A 133 6.10 10.45 9.33
C GLU A 133 4.83 11.26 9.01
N GLU A 134 4.73 12.49 9.50
CA GLU A 134 3.63 13.42 9.16
C GLU A 134 3.61 13.76 7.68
N ASP A 135 4.77 14.11 7.12
CA ASP A 135 4.90 14.46 5.71
C ASP A 135 4.63 13.25 4.80
N ALA A 136 5.11 12.05 5.17
CA ALA A 136 4.92 10.81 4.43
C ALA A 136 3.46 10.34 4.50
N ASN A 137 2.79 10.46 5.64
CA ASN A 137 1.36 10.17 5.76
C ASN A 137 0.52 11.11 4.88
N SER A 138 0.85 12.40 4.88
CA SER A 138 0.20 13.39 4.01
C SER A 138 0.41 13.08 2.53
N ARG A 139 1.66 12.78 2.11
CA ARG A 139 1.97 12.34 0.75
C ARG A 139 1.23 11.07 0.38
N ARG A 140 1.21 10.07 1.26
CA ARG A 140 0.53 8.78 1.04
C ARG A 140 -0.96 8.98 0.80
N GLN A 141 -1.61 9.80 1.62
CA GLN A 141 -3.02 10.12 1.45
C GLN A 141 -3.29 10.80 0.09
N GLN A 142 -2.52 11.85 -0.23
CA GLN A 142 -2.64 12.54 -1.52
C GLN A 142 -2.40 11.60 -2.71
N MET A 143 -1.41 10.72 -2.61
CA MET A 143 -1.12 9.71 -3.63
C MET A 143 -2.28 8.72 -3.78
N GLN A 144 -2.86 8.25 -2.68
CA GLN A 144 -4.00 7.32 -2.71
C GLN A 144 -5.25 7.96 -3.34
N GLU A 145 -5.55 9.20 -2.98
CA GLU A 145 -6.64 9.98 -3.57
C GLU A 145 -6.43 10.18 -5.07
N MET A 146 -5.22 10.60 -5.48
CA MET A 146 -4.86 10.77 -6.88
C MET A 146 -4.92 9.46 -7.67
N GLN A 147 -4.38 8.37 -7.12
CA GLN A 147 -4.41 7.05 -7.77
C GLN A 147 -5.84 6.59 -7.98
N THR A 148 -6.70 6.72 -6.97
CA THR A 148 -8.12 6.36 -7.04
C THR A 148 -8.85 7.19 -8.08
N PHE A 149 -8.61 8.51 -8.09
CA PHE A 149 -9.18 9.42 -9.07
C PHE A 149 -8.80 9.04 -10.51
N LEU A 150 -7.51 8.81 -10.78
CA LEU A 150 -7.02 8.41 -12.10
C LEU A 150 -7.55 7.05 -12.53
N GLN A 151 -7.61 6.08 -11.61
CA GLN A 151 -8.21 4.77 -11.87
C GLN A 151 -9.70 4.89 -12.23
N ASN A 152 -10.45 5.74 -11.54
CA ASN A 152 -11.87 6.00 -11.84
C ASN A 152 -12.06 6.65 -13.22
N LEU A 153 -11.24 7.65 -13.57
CA LEU A 153 -11.27 8.28 -14.90
C LEU A 153 -10.96 7.26 -16.02
N MET A 154 -9.90 6.47 -15.85
CA MET A 154 -9.54 5.44 -16.82
C MET A 154 -10.62 4.37 -16.95
N ARG A 155 -11.23 3.97 -15.82
CA ARG A 155 -12.35 3.02 -15.81
C ARG A 155 -13.53 3.58 -16.59
N ALA A 156 -13.95 4.82 -16.31
CA ALA A 156 -15.07 5.47 -17.00
C ALA A 156 -14.80 5.62 -18.51
N GLU A 157 -13.59 6.03 -18.90
CA GLU A 157 -13.18 6.11 -20.32
C GLU A 157 -13.28 4.73 -20.99
N ASN A 158 -12.77 3.69 -20.33
CA ASN A 158 -12.81 2.32 -20.85
C ASN A 158 -14.24 1.78 -20.96
N GLN A 159 -15.05 1.94 -19.92
CA GLN A 159 -16.46 1.56 -19.94
C GLN A 159 -17.21 2.21 -21.11
N LYS A 160 -16.99 3.51 -21.35
CA LYS A 160 -17.62 4.23 -22.47
C LYS A 160 -17.25 3.62 -23.82
N LYS A 161 -15.96 3.34 -24.06
CA LYS A 161 -15.50 2.69 -25.30
C LYS A 161 -16.07 1.29 -25.46
N LEU A 162 -16.09 0.49 -24.39
CA LEU A 162 -16.69 -0.84 -24.43
C LEU A 162 -18.19 -0.78 -24.76
N LYS A 163 -18.94 0.19 -24.20
CA LYS A 163 -20.35 0.43 -24.55
C LYS A 163 -20.53 0.78 -26.02
N GLU A 164 -19.68 1.62 -26.57
CA GLU A 164 -19.70 2.01 -27.99
C GLU A 164 -19.44 0.78 -28.91
N ILE A 165 -18.38 0.01 -28.64
CA ILE A 165 -18.04 -1.19 -29.43
C ILE A 165 -19.16 -2.23 -29.36
N ILE A 166 -19.72 -2.48 -28.16
CA ILE A 166 -20.82 -3.43 -27.96
C ILE A 166 -22.10 -2.95 -28.66
N SER A 167 -22.40 -1.65 -28.62
CA SER A 167 -23.53 -1.06 -29.33
C SER A 167 -23.41 -1.27 -30.85
N VAL A 168 -22.21 -1.08 -31.42
CA VAL A 168 -21.94 -1.34 -32.85
C VAL A 168 -22.04 -2.84 -33.16
N MET A 169 -21.49 -3.73 -32.32
CA MET A 169 -21.62 -5.18 -32.48
C MET A 169 -23.09 -5.62 -32.55
N ILE A 170 -23.93 -5.06 -31.70
CA ILE A 170 -25.36 -5.34 -31.65
C ILE A 170 -26.07 -4.80 -32.91
N SER A 171 -25.72 -3.59 -33.33
CA SER A 171 -26.39 -2.92 -34.46
C SER A 171 -25.98 -3.51 -35.82
N THR A 172 -24.81 -4.15 -35.88
CA THR A 172 -24.29 -4.84 -37.07
C THR A 172 -24.69 -6.31 -37.15
N GLU A 173 -25.40 -6.85 -36.17
CA GLU A 173 -26.15 -8.11 -36.32
C GLU A 173 -27.23 -7.91 -37.38
N ASN A 174 -26.87 -8.24 -38.62
CA ASN A 174 -27.66 -8.07 -39.82
C ASN A 174 -29.01 -8.82 -39.65
N PRO A 175 -30.17 -8.26 -40.02
CA PRO A 175 -31.45 -8.97 -39.97
C PRO A 175 -31.46 -10.29 -40.78
N ARG A 176 -30.52 -10.47 -41.72
CA ARG A 176 -30.32 -11.75 -42.43
C ARG A 176 -29.64 -12.85 -41.59
N ASP A 177 -28.91 -12.46 -40.54
CA ASP A 177 -28.41 -13.35 -39.49
C ASP A 177 -29.47 -13.55 -38.38
N SER A 178 -30.64 -12.90 -38.44
CA SER A 178 -31.72 -13.17 -37.48
C SER A 178 -32.59 -14.37 -37.87
N THR A 179 -32.49 -14.80 -39.13
CA THR A 179 -33.13 -16.01 -39.64
C THR A 179 -32.18 -17.21 -39.51
N PRO A 180 -32.62 -18.34 -38.92
CA PRO A 180 -31.82 -19.55 -38.88
C PRO A 180 -31.43 -19.95 -40.32
N PRO A 181 -30.25 -20.56 -40.52
CA PRO A 181 -29.78 -20.88 -41.86
C PRO A 181 -30.82 -21.78 -42.56
N PRO A 182 -31.09 -21.58 -43.86
CA PRO A 182 -32.18 -22.25 -44.56
C PRO A 182 -31.96 -23.78 -44.56
N PRO A 183 -33.01 -24.60 -44.36
CA PRO A 183 -32.87 -26.05 -44.36
C PRO A 183 -32.29 -26.55 -45.68
N PRO A 184 -31.51 -27.65 -45.67
CA PRO A 184 -30.95 -28.21 -46.89
C PRO A 184 -32.07 -28.54 -47.91
N PRO A 185 -31.82 -28.39 -49.22
CA PRO A 185 -32.81 -28.70 -50.24
C PRO A 185 -33.22 -30.17 -50.12
N VAL A 186 -34.53 -30.43 -50.03
CA VAL A 186 -35.10 -31.78 -49.97
C VAL A 186 -35.02 -32.39 -51.37
N ASP A 187 -34.26 -33.46 -51.52
CA ASP A 187 -34.12 -34.17 -52.79
C ASP A 187 -35.40 -34.97 -53.08
N GLN A 188 -36.21 -34.49 -54.04
CA GLN A 188 -37.53 -35.06 -54.39
C GLN A 188 -37.45 -36.24 -55.38
N THR A 189 -36.40 -37.06 -55.33
CA THR A 189 -36.30 -38.25 -56.19
C THR A 189 -36.09 -39.50 -55.37
N LYS A 190 -37.19 -40.09 -54.87
CA LYS A 190 -37.38 -41.53 -54.61
C LYS A 190 -38.79 -41.81 -54.08
N GLU A 191 -39.79 -41.66 -54.94
CA GLU A 191 -41.03 -42.41 -54.82
C GLU A 191 -41.10 -43.39 -55.99
N GLN A 192 -41.10 -44.70 -55.70
CA GLN A 192 -42.01 -45.71 -56.29
C GLN A 192 -41.64 -47.14 -55.87
N HIS A 193 -42.62 -47.80 -55.22
CA HIS A 193 -43.01 -49.23 -55.33
C HIS A 193 -42.10 -50.34 -54.74
N VAL A 194 -42.55 -51.40 -54.04
CA VAL A 194 -43.84 -52.01 -53.60
C VAL A 194 -43.51 -52.99 -52.43
N GLY A 195 -44.40 -53.18 -51.45
CA GLY A 195 -44.73 -54.53 -50.94
C GLY A 195 -44.47 -54.90 -49.46
N ASP A 196 -45.56 -54.90 -48.70
CA ASP A 196 -45.98 -55.88 -47.66
C ASP A 196 -45.35 -55.91 -46.24
N GLY A 197 -46.22 -55.97 -45.22
CA GLY A 197 -45.90 -56.49 -43.87
C GLY A 197 -45.90 -55.56 -42.63
N THR A 198 -47.07 -55.45 -41.97
CA THR A 198 -47.31 -55.20 -40.52
C THR A 198 -46.98 -53.83 -39.87
N PRO A 199 -47.72 -53.41 -38.79
CA PRO A 199 -47.76 -52.02 -38.33
C PRO A 199 -46.81 -51.74 -37.17
N GLU A 200 -45.85 -50.84 -37.34
CA GLU A 200 -45.03 -50.28 -36.26
C GLU A 200 -45.07 -48.74 -36.23
N GLU A 201 -45.56 -48.23 -35.09
CA GLU A 201 -45.27 -46.96 -34.42
C GLU A 201 -44.90 -45.70 -35.24
N GLU A 202 -45.89 -44.83 -35.46
CA GLU A 202 -45.65 -43.41 -35.77
C GLU A 202 -45.08 -42.66 -34.55
N LYS A 203 -43.75 -42.50 -34.49
CA LYS A 203 -43.11 -41.50 -33.64
C LYS A 203 -43.31 -40.11 -34.24
N ASN A 204 -44.37 -39.47 -33.77
CA ASN A 204 -44.73 -38.07 -33.96
C ASN A 204 -43.58 -37.14 -33.51
N ILE A 205 -42.82 -36.58 -34.46
CA ILE A 205 -41.78 -35.57 -34.18
C ILE A 205 -42.48 -34.25 -33.82
N LYS A 206 -42.66 -34.00 -32.52
CA LYS A 206 -43.08 -32.70 -31.98
C LYS A 206 -41.86 -31.77 -31.87
N TYR A 207 -41.82 -30.72 -32.69
CA TYR A 207 -41.04 -29.52 -32.38
C TYR A 207 -41.67 -28.79 -31.19
N PRO A 208 -40.92 -28.34 -30.16
CA PRO A 208 -41.50 -27.49 -29.13
C PRO A 208 -41.61 -26.05 -29.62
N LYS A 209 -42.85 -25.55 -29.59
CA LYS A 209 -43.26 -24.16 -29.82
C LYS A 209 -42.79 -23.26 -28.68
N ILE A 210 -42.46 -22.02 -29.03
CA ILE A 210 -42.12 -20.91 -28.13
C ILE A 210 -43.41 -20.21 -27.71
N TYR A 211 -43.70 -20.17 -26.41
CA TYR A 211 -44.61 -19.20 -25.74
C TYR A 211 -44.04 -19.03 -24.33
N GLY A 212 -43.81 -17.84 -23.75
CA GLY A 212 -44.63 -16.64 -23.75
C GLY A 212 -45.65 -16.74 -22.62
N THR A 213 -45.65 -15.75 -21.70
CA THR A 213 -46.56 -15.50 -20.54
C THR A 213 -45.92 -15.84 -19.19
N GLY A 214 -46.17 -15.17 -18.06
CA GLY A 214 -47.25 -14.26 -17.65
C GLY A 214 -47.50 -14.52 -16.14
N PHE A 215 -47.75 -13.45 -15.40
CA PHE A 215 -47.84 -13.33 -13.93
C PHE A 215 -48.97 -14.12 -13.21
N TYR A 216 -48.79 -14.28 -11.87
CA TYR A 216 -49.74 -14.58 -10.75
C TYR A 216 -50.07 -16.07 -10.40
N PRO A 217 -50.41 -16.41 -9.12
CA PRO A 217 -49.63 -17.31 -8.25
C PRO A 217 -50.55 -18.30 -7.47
N PRO A 218 -50.24 -18.79 -6.25
CA PRO A 218 -50.15 -20.22 -5.92
C PRO A 218 -51.36 -20.79 -5.15
N VAL A 219 -51.49 -22.12 -5.11
CA VAL A 219 -52.33 -22.80 -4.11
C VAL A 219 -51.54 -23.98 -3.53
N TYR A 220 -51.54 -24.01 -2.19
CA TYR A 220 -50.89 -24.94 -1.27
C TYR A 220 -51.48 -26.37 -1.29
N GLY A 221 -50.68 -27.32 -0.82
CA GLY A 221 -51.07 -28.66 -0.35
C GLY A 221 -49.82 -29.53 -0.16
N GLU A 222 -49.28 -29.61 1.05
CA GLU A 222 -49.38 -30.76 1.98
C GLU A 222 -48.46 -31.93 1.54
N SER A 223 -47.33 -32.08 2.23
CA SER A 223 -47.01 -33.16 3.20
C SER A 223 -46.35 -34.34 2.45
N GLU A 224 -45.40 -35.11 2.97
CA GLU A 224 -45.05 -35.50 4.33
C GLU A 224 -43.67 -36.22 4.27
N ASP A 225 -42.89 -36.08 5.34
CA ASP A 225 -41.94 -37.01 5.97
C ASP A 225 -41.08 -38.02 5.17
N PHE A 226 -39.76 -38.05 5.43
CA PHE A 226 -39.12 -39.01 6.37
C PHE A 226 -37.58 -38.82 6.39
N ARG A 227 -37.01 -38.63 7.61
CA ARG A 227 -35.85 -39.31 8.25
C ARG A 227 -34.75 -39.89 7.34
N ASP A 228 -33.46 -39.91 7.64
CA ASP A 228 -32.53 -39.79 8.79
C ASP A 228 -31.22 -40.34 8.12
N SER A 229 -30.00 -39.85 8.26
CA SER A 229 -29.14 -39.93 9.44
C SER A 229 -27.70 -39.55 9.01
N THR A 230 -27.05 -38.79 9.89
CA THR A 230 -25.63 -38.80 10.30
C THR A 230 -24.56 -39.51 9.43
N GLU A 231 -23.44 -38.84 9.17
CA GLU A 231 -22.15 -39.09 9.85
C GLU A 231 -21.02 -38.15 9.38
N ASP A 232 -19.97 -38.12 10.21
CA ASP A 232 -19.00 -37.06 10.49
C ASP A 232 -17.61 -37.37 9.87
N PHE A 233 -16.76 -36.34 9.87
CA PHE A 233 -15.29 -36.29 9.77
C PHE A 233 -14.59 -35.95 8.44
N GLY A 234 -13.83 -34.84 8.51
CA GLY A 234 -12.38 -34.92 8.36
C GLY A 234 -11.74 -34.21 7.16
N ARG A 235 -11.18 -33.01 7.44
CA ARG A 235 -10.00 -32.34 6.82
C ARG A 235 -9.45 -32.90 5.49
N GLN A 236 -9.30 -32.00 4.51
CA GLN A 236 -8.02 -31.79 3.82
C GLN A 236 -7.96 -30.45 3.07
N ASP A 237 -6.78 -29.85 3.12
CA ASP A 237 -6.35 -28.63 2.45
C ASP A 237 -6.21 -28.82 0.93
N GLY A 238 -6.33 -27.71 0.18
CA GLY A 238 -5.65 -27.52 -1.11
C GLY A 238 -6.42 -27.93 -2.36
N GLU A 239 -6.30 -27.07 -3.38
CA GLU A 239 -6.66 -27.32 -4.78
C GLU A 239 -8.15 -27.32 -5.13
N GLY A 240 -8.62 -26.18 -5.65
CA GLY A 240 -9.95 -26.08 -6.22
C GLY A 240 -10.09 -24.82 -7.05
N LEU A 241 -9.47 -24.79 -8.23
CA LEU A 241 -9.84 -23.95 -9.38
C LEU A 241 -8.97 -24.31 -10.61
N GLU A 242 -8.81 -25.61 -10.87
CA GLU A 242 -8.42 -26.14 -12.18
C GLU A 242 -9.47 -27.17 -12.56
N LYS A 243 -10.45 -26.73 -13.35
CA LYS A 243 -11.31 -27.52 -14.26
C LYS A 243 -12.37 -26.59 -14.84
N VAL A 244 -11.97 -25.83 -15.86
CA VAL A 244 -12.87 -25.38 -16.91
C VAL A 244 -12.28 -25.88 -18.23
N GLU A 245 -11.99 -27.18 -18.26
CA GLU A 245 -11.76 -27.91 -19.49
C GLU A 245 -12.57 -29.21 -19.38
N GLU A 246 -13.25 -29.54 -20.46
CA GLU A 246 -14.03 -30.77 -20.70
C GLU A 246 -15.45 -30.84 -20.13
N GLU A 247 -16.40 -30.37 -20.95
CA GLU A 247 -17.52 -31.24 -21.35
C GLU A 247 -18.03 -30.80 -22.73
N PHE A 248 -17.35 -31.23 -23.79
CA PHE A 248 -17.92 -31.48 -25.12
C PHE A 248 -16.92 -32.37 -25.86
N THR A 249 -16.81 -33.62 -25.40
CA THR A 249 -16.09 -34.65 -26.13
C THR A 249 -16.81 -34.93 -27.45
N SER A 250 -15.99 -34.91 -28.48
CA SER A 250 -16.23 -35.32 -29.85
C SER A 250 -16.94 -36.67 -29.95
N VAL A 251 -18.13 -36.66 -30.55
CA VAL A 251 -18.68 -37.83 -31.24
C VAL A 251 -18.47 -37.58 -32.72
N GLU A 252 -17.48 -38.22 -33.33
CA GLU A 252 -17.37 -38.30 -34.79
C GLU A 252 -18.46 -39.27 -35.31
N PRO A 253 -19.30 -38.87 -36.28
CA PRO A 253 -20.16 -39.81 -36.96
C PRO A 253 -19.39 -40.49 -38.11
N ASN A 254 -19.52 -41.81 -38.16
CA ASN A 254 -18.97 -42.67 -39.19
C ASN A 254 -19.56 -42.31 -40.57
N VAL A 255 -18.72 -42.37 -41.60
CA VAL A 255 -18.89 -41.81 -42.96
C VAL A 255 -20.15 -42.29 -43.68
N GLY A 256 -20.90 -41.35 -44.24
CA GLY A 256 -21.99 -41.63 -45.18
C GLY A 256 -22.67 -40.37 -45.73
N THR A 257 -22.10 -39.81 -46.81
CA THR A 257 -22.70 -38.87 -47.78
C THR A 257 -23.59 -37.74 -47.23
N ASP A 258 -22.99 -36.61 -46.84
CA ASP A 258 -23.62 -35.26 -46.96
C ASP A 258 -22.68 -34.14 -46.44
N ASP A 259 -21.60 -33.83 -47.16
CA ASP A 259 -20.64 -32.77 -46.75
C ASP A 259 -21.32 -31.41 -46.50
N ASN A 260 -22.42 -31.12 -47.20
CA ASN A 260 -23.20 -29.89 -47.04
C ASN A 260 -24.03 -29.83 -45.74
N ARG A 261 -24.41 -30.98 -45.17
CA ARG A 261 -25.27 -31.04 -43.96
C ARG A 261 -24.47 -30.85 -42.68
N ASP A 262 -23.24 -31.37 -42.66
CA ASP A 262 -22.29 -31.20 -41.56
C ASP A 262 -21.76 -29.75 -41.50
N GLU A 263 -21.47 -29.14 -42.65
CA GLU A 263 -21.05 -27.73 -42.72
C GLU A 263 -22.19 -26.77 -42.30
N HIS A 264 -23.44 -27.08 -42.67
CA HIS A 264 -24.61 -26.34 -42.22
C HIS A 264 -24.83 -26.43 -40.70
N GLN A 265 -24.69 -27.63 -40.10
CA GLN A 265 -24.80 -27.81 -38.65
C GLN A 265 -23.69 -27.07 -37.89
N LYS A 266 -22.44 -27.13 -38.38
CA LYS A 266 -21.31 -26.36 -37.82
C LYS A 266 -21.56 -24.85 -37.88
N THR A 267 -22.10 -24.36 -38.99
CA THR A 267 -22.43 -22.94 -39.18
C THR A 267 -23.54 -22.47 -38.23
N LYS A 268 -24.60 -23.28 -38.08
CA LYS A 268 -25.69 -23.03 -37.13
C LYS A 268 -25.21 -23.04 -35.67
N ALA A 269 -24.32 -23.96 -35.31
CA ALA A 269 -23.74 -24.02 -33.96
C ALA A 269 -22.82 -22.81 -33.67
N ARG A 270 -22.08 -22.30 -34.66
CA ARG A 270 -21.30 -21.05 -34.52
C ARG A 270 -22.22 -19.85 -34.34
N TRP A 271 -23.32 -19.80 -35.09
CA TRP A 271 -24.33 -18.75 -34.98
C TRP A 271 -24.97 -18.67 -33.58
N HIS A 272 -25.46 -19.81 -33.05
CA HIS A 272 -26.05 -19.84 -31.70
C HIS A 272 -25.04 -19.45 -30.61
N ARG A 273 -23.79 -19.90 -30.73
CA ARG A 273 -22.71 -19.52 -29.80
C ARG A 273 -22.45 -18.02 -29.80
N ARG A 274 -22.30 -17.42 -30.98
CA ARG A 274 -22.04 -15.97 -31.13
C ARG A 274 -23.20 -15.13 -30.56
N LYS A 275 -24.45 -15.53 -30.83
CA LYS A 275 -25.65 -14.88 -30.30
C LYS A 275 -25.72 -14.96 -28.77
N SER A 276 -25.40 -16.11 -28.18
CA SER A 276 -25.35 -16.29 -26.73
C SER A 276 -24.31 -15.38 -26.08
N ILE A 277 -23.09 -15.32 -26.65
CA ILE A 277 -22.01 -14.44 -26.18
C ILE A 277 -22.44 -12.97 -26.22
N ASN A 278 -23.06 -12.51 -27.32
CA ASN A 278 -23.51 -11.12 -27.46
C ASN A 278 -24.61 -10.74 -26.44
N ILE A 279 -25.54 -11.65 -26.15
CA ILE A 279 -26.57 -11.45 -25.12
C ILE A 279 -25.94 -11.35 -23.73
N ARG A 280 -24.97 -12.20 -23.42
CA ARG A 280 -24.23 -12.18 -22.14
C ARG A 280 -23.43 -10.89 -21.98
N LEU A 281 -22.71 -10.47 -23.01
CA LEU A 281 -22.00 -9.18 -23.02
C LEU A 281 -22.96 -7.99 -22.84
N ARG A 282 -24.14 -8.00 -23.49
CA ARG A 282 -25.15 -6.95 -23.30
C ARG A 282 -25.66 -6.90 -21.87
N LYS A 283 -26.12 -8.03 -21.33
CA LYS A 283 -26.59 -8.13 -19.94
C LYS A 283 -25.51 -7.67 -18.95
N PHE A 284 -24.24 -7.92 -19.27
CA PHE A 284 -23.11 -7.49 -18.47
C PHE A 284 -22.89 -5.96 -18.49
N MET A 285 -23.21 -5.28 -19.59
CA MET A 285 -23.05 -3.83 -19.73
C MET A 285 -24.25 -3.03 -19.21
N ASP A 286 -25.47 -3.52 -19.44
CA ASP A 286 -26.73 -2.82 -19.10
C ASP A 286 -27.00 -2.76 -17.59
N SER A 287 -26.38 -3.66 -16.85
CA SER A 287 -26.49 -3.76 -15.41
C SER A 287 -25.67 -2.76 -14.60
N GLY A 288 -24.81 -1.97 -15.25
CA GLY A 288 -23.90 -1.08 -14.55
C GLY A 288 -22.84 -1.81 -13.71
N TYR A 289 -22.47 -3.07 -14.00
CA TYR A 289 -21.56 -3.87 -13.15
C TYR A 289 -20.16 -3.27 -12.93
N PHE A 290 -19.73 -2.34 -13.77
CA PHE A 290 -18.46 -1.65 -13.56
C PHE A 290 -18.57 -0.45 -12.58
N ASP A 291 -19.77 -0.11 -12.12
CA ASP A 291 -20.04 0.85 -11.05
C ASP A 291 -20.10 0.08 -9.71
N SER A 292 -19.32 0.53 -8.71
CA SER A 292 -18.99 -0.28 -7.52
C SER A 292 -20.19 -0.65 -6.63
N GLU A 293 -21.35 -0.03 -6.82
CA GLU A 293 -22.56 -0.31 -6.04
C GLU A 293 -23.33 -1.58 -6.46
N TYR A 294 -23.08 -2.14 -7.66
CA TYR A 294 -23.97 -3.14 -8.26
C TYR A 294 -23.39 -4.55 -8.46
N VAL A 295 -22.17 -4.84 -7.97
CA VAL A 295 -21.44 -6.10 -8.25
C VAL A 295 -22.21 -7.38 -7.85
N ALA A 296 -23.13 -7.29 -6.89
CA ALA A 296 -23.91 -8.44 -6.38
C ALA A 296 -25.08 -8.90 -7.29
N GLU A 297 -25.48 -8.16 -8.31
CA GLU A 297 -26.63 -8.52 -9.17
C GLU A 297 -26.25 -9.31 -10.44
N GLY A 298 -24.97 -9.32 -10.83
CA GLY A 298 -24.56 -9.72 -12.18
C GLY A 298 -24.22 -11.13 -12.42
N VAL A 299 -23.59 -11.70 -11.42
CA VAL A 299 -23.25 -13.11 -11.44
C VAL A 299 -24.53 -13.95 -11.34
N ARG A 300 -25.59 -13.43 -10.68
CA ARG A 300 -26.93 -14.06 -10.65
C ARG A 300 -27.60 -14.17 -12.03
N GLY A 301 -27.29 -13.26 -12.95
CA GLY A 301 -27.83 -13.26 -14.32
C GLY A 301 -27.12 -14.22 -15.27
N LEU A 302 -25.89 -14.63 -14.95
CA LEU A 302 -25.05 -15.53 -15.76
C LEU A 302 -25.17 -17.01 -15.33
N GLN A 303 -25.38 -17.29 -14.04
CA GLN A 303 -25.48 -18.67 -13.53
C GLN A 303 -26.88 -19.33 -13.69
N ARG A 304 -27.96 -18.59 -13.95
CA ARG A 304 -29.30 -19.20 -14.13
C ARG A 304 -29.50 -19.96 -15.45
N GLU A 305 -28.50 -19.99 -16.34
CA GLU A 305 -28.55 -20.75 -17.59
C GLU A 305 -27.78 -22.09 -17.52
N GLU A 306 -27.05 -22.37 -16.43
CA GLU A 306 -26.33 -23.63 -16.22
C GLU A 306 -26.77 -24.24 -14.89
N GLY A 307 -27.52 -25.35 -14.95
CA GLY A 307 -27.80 -26.18 -13.77
C GLY A 307 -29.07 -25.85 -13.02
N ALA A 308 -30.19 -26.45 -13.43
CA ALA A 308 -31.27 -26.77 -12.52
C ALA A 308 -30.98 -28.14 -11.87
N SER A 309 -30.21 -28.16 -10.77
CA SER A 309 -30.45 -29.13 -9.70
C SER A 309 -29.95 -28.54 -8.38
N ASP A 310 -30.65 -28.93 -7.33
CA ASP A 310 -30.30 -28.77 -5.92
C ASP A 310 -30.58 -27.41 -5.28
N ARG A 311 -31.76 -27.34 -4.65
CA ARG A 311 -31.95 -26.56 -3.43
C ARG A 311 -31.72 -27.51 -2.26
N ASN A 312 -30.68 -27.29 -1.45
CA ASN A 312 -30.89 -27.25 -0.01
C ASN A 312 -29.80 -26.50 0.76
N SER A 313 -30.28 -25.86 1.84
CA SER A 313 -29.56 -25.37 3.01
C SER A 313 -28.71 -24.09 2.90
N GLY A 314 -28.71 -23.36 4.01
CA GLY A 314 -27.70 -22.37 4.32
C GLY A 314 -28.17 -20.94 4.10
N VAL A 315 -28.33 -20.20 5.19
CA VAL A 315 -28.14 -18.75 5.17
C VAL A 315 -26.65 -18.54 4.86
N ASP A 316 -26.25 -18.72 3.61
CA ASP A 316 -24.93 -18.32 3.16
C ASP A 316 -24.95 -16.80 3.06
N GLU A 317 -24.27 -16.16 4.01
CA GLU A 317 -23.85 -14.77 3.88
C GLU A 317 -23.24 -14.61 2.48
N LYS A 318 -24.02 -13.96 1.62
CA LYS A 318 -23.70 -13.68 0.22
C LYS A 318 -22.37 -12.94 0.19
N VAL A 319 -21.27 -13.64 -0.03
CA VAL A 319 -19.99 -12.99 -0.31
C VAL A 319 -20.17 -12.27 -1.65
N PRO A 320 -20.17 -10.93 -1.70
CA PRO A 320 -20.25 -10.23 -2.96
C PRO A 320 -19.02 -10.60 -3.78
N TYR A 321 -19.22 -11.14 -4.98
CA TYR A 321 -18.13 -11.34 -5.93
C TYR A 321 -17.33 -10.06 -6.04
N SER A 322 -16.01 -10.15 -6.04
CA SER A 322 -15.18 -8.96 -6.17
C SER A 322 -15.32 -8.38 -7.58
N ILE A 323 -15.09 -7.07 -7.74
CA ILE A 323 -15.00 -6.43 -9.07
C ILE A 323 -13.99 -7.17 -9.97
N TYR A 324 -12.98 -7.78 -9.37
CA TYR A 324 -11.97 -8.58 -10.06
C TYR A 324 -12.52 -9.87 -10.66
N ASP A 325 -13.39 -10.60 -9.94
CA ASP A 325 -14.01 -11.84 -10.43
C ASP A 325 -14.93 -11.56 -11.62
N VAL A 326 -15.70 -10.48 -11.53
CA VAL A 326 -16.62 -10.02 -12.59
C VAL A 326 -15.84 -9.58 -13.84
N TYR A 327 -14.72 -8.88 -13.67
CA TYR A 327 -13.84 -8.49 -14.77
C TYR A 327 -13.17 -9.70 -15.45
N LYS A 328 -12.81 -10.73 -14.69
CA LYS A 328 -12.23 -11.97 -15.22
C LYS A 328 -13.22 -12.68 -16.14
N VAL A 329 -14.49 -12.79 -15.72
CA VAL A 329 -15.56 -13.38 -16.56
C VAL A 329 -15.77 -12.59 -17.84
N PHE A 330 -15.79 -11.25 -17.77
CA PHE A 330 -15.89 -10.40 -18.95
C PHE A 330 -14.74 -10.66 -19.93
N LYS A 331 -13.50 -10.71 -19.43
CA LYS A 331 -12.31 -10.96 -20.25
C LYS A 331 -12.40 -12.31 -20.97
N GLU A 332 -12.86 -13.37 -20.30
CA GLU A 332 -13.07 -14.67 -20.95
C GLU A 332 -14.16 -14.61 -22.02
N LEU A 333 -15.27 -13.91 -21.77
CA LEU A 333 -16.32 -13.69 -22.79
C LEU A 333 -15.79 -12.92 -24.01
N VAL A 334 -14.92 -11.93 -23.79
CA VAL A 334 -14.29 -11.15 -24.87
C VAL A 334 -13.38 -12.04 -25.73
N LYS A 335 -12.58 -12.94 -25.13
CA LYS A 335 -11.70 -13.86 -25.85
C LYS A 335 -12.46 -14.83 -26.76
N LEU A 336 -13.68 -15.20 -26.37
CA LEU A 336 -14.54 -16.09 -27.15
C LEU A 336 -15.14 -15.41 -28.39
N GLN A 337 -15.08 -14.08 -28.49
CA GLN A 337 -15.64 -13.35 -29.61
C GLN A 337 -14.73 -13.40 -30.85
N GLN A 338 -15.31 -13.80 -31.98
CA GLN A 338 -14.63 -13.84 -33.26
C GLN A 338 -15.06 -12.67 -34.17
N GLY A 339 -14.16 -12.18 -35.02
CA GLY A 339 -14.40 -11.06 -35.95
C GLY A 339 -13.72 -9.75 -35.54
N GLU A 340 -13.84 -8.71 -36.37
CA GLU A 340 -13.14 -7.43 -36.18
C GLU A 340 -13.54 -6.73 -34.87
N ALA A 341 -14.83 -6.68 -34.56
CA ALA A 341 -15.31 -6.06 -33.32
C ALA A 341 -14.92 -6.84 -32.05
N GLY A 342 -14.76 -8.17 -32.15
CA GLY A 342 -14.20 -8.98 -31.05
C GLY A 342 -12.72 -8.68 -30.80
N LYS A 343 -11.94 -8.52 -31.87
CA LYS A 343 -10.54 -8.09 -31.78
C LYS A 343 -10.43 -6.68 -31.19
N GLU A 344 -11.30 -5.76 -31.59
CA GLU A 344 -11.35 -4.40 -31.04
C GLU A 344 -11.69 -4.41 -29.53
N LEU A 345 -12.68 -5.22 -29.11
CA LEU A 345 -13.06 -5.39 -27.71
C LEU A 345 -11.91 -5.96 -26.86
N LEU A 346 -11.23 -6.99 -27.37
CA LEU A 346 -10.06 -7.59 -26.71
C LEU A 346 -8.92 -6.58 -26.61
N SER A 347 -8.61 -5.87 -27.70
CA SER A 347 -7.54 -4.87 -27.71
C SER A 347 -7.79 -3.72 -26.74
N THR A 348 -9.04 -3.27 -26.63
CA THR A 348 -9.46 -2.20 -25.70
C THR A 348 -9.31 -2.65 -24.26
N THR A 349 -9.73 -3.89 -23.97
CA THR A 349 -9.62 -4.50 -22.63
C THR A 349 -8.16 -4.70 -22.21
N GLU A 350 -7.32 -5.22 -23.10
CA GLU A 350 -5.89 -5.38 -22.86
C GLU A 350 -5.16 -4.03 -22.70
N LEU A 351 -5.54 -3.02 -23.50
CA LEU A 351 -4.98 -1.67 -23.38
C LEU A 351 -5.31 -1.06 -22.01
N TYR A 352 -6.54 -1.23 -21.53
CA TYR A 352 -6.93 -0.79 -20.19
C TYR A 352 -6.11 -1.49 -19.09
N GLU A 353 -5.92 -2.80 -19.16
CA GLU A 353 -5.06 -3.53 -18.21
C GLU A 353 -3.62 -3.02 -18.22
N ARG A 354 -3.06 -2.79 -19.40
CA ARG A 354 -1.70 -2.23 -19.55
C ARG A 354 -1.62 -0.83 -18.94
N ARG A 355 -2.62 0.02 -19.16
CA ARG A 355 -2.70 1.36 -18.54
C ARG A 355 -2.82 1.29 -17.02
N CYS A 356 -3.65 0.39 -16.49
CA CYS A 356 -3.80 0.19 -15.04
C CYS A 356 -2.50 -0.30 -14.41
N LYS A 357 -1.81 -1.24 -15.05
CA LYS A 357 -0.50 -1.72 -14.60
C LYS A 357 0.53 -0.60 -14.61
N ALA A 358 0.63 0.14 -15.72
CA ALA A 358 1.56 1.27 -15.83
C ALA A 358 1.30 2.35 -14.77
N LEU A 359 0.02 2.68 -14.52
CA LEU A 359 -0.38 3.62 -13.47
C LEU A 359 0.08 3.13 -12.09
N ASN A 360 -0.21 1.88 -11.75
CA ASN A 360 0.20 1.28 -10.48
C ASN A 360 1.73 1.25 -10.34
N ASP A 361 2.47 0.97 -11.42
CA ASP A 361 3.93 0.97 -11.40
C ASP A 361 4.51 2.37 -11.17
N VAL A 362 3.87 3.42 -11.69
CA VAL A 362 4.24 4.82 -11.40
C VAL A 362 4.03 5.13 -9.91
N PHE A 363 2.86 4.84 -9.34
CA PHE A 363 2.60 5.11 -7.93
C PHE A 363 3.47 4.27 -6.99
N LYS A 364 3.78 3.02 -7.34
CA LYS A 364 4.76 2.20 -6.60
C LYS A 364 6.14 2.85 -6.56
N LYS A 365 6.61 3.38 -7.69
CA LYS A 365 7.91 4.08 -7.75
C LYS A 365 7.90 5.37 -6.93
N LEU A 366 6.81 6.13 -6.97
CA LEU A 366 6.66 7.36 -6.18
C LEU A 366 6.60 7.10 -4.68
N ALA A 367 5.98 5.98 -4.27
CA ALA A 367 5.89 5.60 -2.87
C ALA A 367 7.19 4.98 -2.31
N ALA A 368 8.11 4.52 -3.17
CA ALA A 368 9.30 3.77 -2.76
C ALA A 368 10.17 4.46 -1.67
N PRO A 369 10.45 5.78 -1.73
CA PRO A 369 11.23 6.45 -0.69
C PRO A 369 10.57 6.45 0.69
N ASP A 370 9.24 6.40 0.74
CA ASP A 370 8.44 6.44 1.97
C ASP A 370 8.15 5.04 2.55
N ILE A 371 8.71 3.98 1.95
CA ILE A 371 8.60 2.60 2.45
C ILE A 371 9.83 2.30 3.31
N PRO A 372 9.66 2.03 4.62
CA PRO A 372 10.76 1.61 5.47
C PRO A 372 11.45 0.36 4.94
N GLY A 373 12.77 0.38 4.86
CA GLY A 373 13.60 -0.73 4.40
C GLY A 373 14.81 -0.96 5.29
N GLU A 374 15.85 -1.56 4.72
CA GLU A 374 17.14 -1.74 5.38
C GLU A 374 18.12 -0.63 4.97
N VAL A 375 18.87 -0.13 5.94
CA VAL A 375 19.94 0.84 5.67
C VAL A 375 21.12 0.10 5.05
N PRO A 376 21.73 0.60 3.96
CA PRO A 376 22.89 -0.05 3.35
C PRO A 376 24.05 -0.23 4.33
N ASP A 377 24.63 -1.44 4.38
CA ASP A 377 25.71 -1.80 5.31
C ASP A 377 26.91 -0.82 5.33
N HIS A 378 27.24 -0.23 4.18
CA HIS A 378 28.35 0.71 4.05
C HIS A 378 28.08 2.08 4.72
N LEU A 379 26.83 2.36 5.08
CA LEU A 379 26.42 3.52 5.90
C LEU A 379 26.29 3.16 7.38
N CYS A 380 26.52 1.90 7.74
CA CYS A 380 26.41 1.41 9.11
C CYS A 380 27.79 1.20 9.75
N CYS A 381 27.87 1.47 11.05
CA CYS A 381 29.08 1.25 11.83
C CYS A 381 29.26 -0.24 12.15
N SER A 382 30.47 -0.78 11.94
CA SER A 382 30.76 -2.19 12.20
C SER A 382 30.72 -2.61 13.68
N ILE A 383 30.68 -1.65 14.62
CA ILE A 383 30.54 -1.93 16.05
C ILE A 383 29.08 -1.84 16.47
N THR A 384 28.40 -0.72 16.17
CA THR A 384 27.03 -0.48 16.64
C THR A 384 25.98 -1.13 15.75
N MET A 385 26.34 -1.49 14.50
CA MET A 385 25.41 -1.97 13.46
C MET A 385 24.29 -0.96 13.13
N GLU A 386 24.48 0.29 13.52
CA GLU A 386 23.55 1.39 13.27
C GLU A 386 24.14 2.35 12.24
N ILE A 387 23.27 3.14 11.60
CA ILE A 387 23.69 4.20 10.68
C ILE A 387 24.64 5.19 11.38
N PHE A 388 25.70 5.60 10.69
CA PHE A 388 26.69 6.51 11.26
C PHE A 388 26.08 7.86 11.66
N ARG A 389 26.51 8.37 12.81
CA ARG A 389 26.07 9.66 13.35
C ARG A 389 27.23 10.64 13.33
N ASP A 390 28.36 10.23 13.89
CA ASP A 390 29.64 10.94 13.86
C ASP A 390 30.76 9.98 13.42
N PRO A 391 30.80 9.64 12.11
CA PRO A 391 31.76 8.67 11.60
C PRO A 391 33.18 9.21 11.70
N VAL A 392 34.08 8.34 12.13
CA VAL A 392 35.52 8.56 12.18
C VAL A 392 36.25 7.45 11.45
N ILE A 393 37.37 7.77 10.81
CA ILE A 393 38.19 6.85 10.04
C ILE A 393 39.53 6.59 10.74
N THR A 394 39.93 5.32 10.78
CA THR A 394 41.24 4.89 11.30
C THR A 394 42.30 4.89 10.18
N PRO A 395 43.61 4.85 10.51
CA PRO A 395 44.66 4.73 9.50
C PRO A 395 44.55 3.46 8.63
N SER A 396 43.86 2.43 9.12
CA SER A 396 43.52 1.22 8.36
C SER A 396 42.45 1.46 7.28
N GLY A 397 41.86 2.66 7.22
CA GLY A 397 40.81 3.03 6.26
C GLY A 397 39.41 2.60 6.68
N ILE A 398 39.23 2.06 7.89
CA ILE A 398 37.93 1.57 8.39
C ILE A 398 37.24 2.69 9.16
N SER A 399 35.93 2.85 8.92
CA SER A 399 35.13 3.85 9.61
C SER A 399 34.32 3.26 10.77
N TYR A 400 34.26 3.99 11.86
CA TYR A 400 33.53 3.63 13.08
C TYR A 400 32.72 4.83 13.58
N GLU A 401 31.69 4.57 14.38
CA GLU A 401 31.04 5.60 15.16
C GLU A 401 32.02 6.09 16.24
N ARG A 402 32.24 7.41 16.35
CA ARG A 402 33.24 7.98 17.27
C ARG A 402 33.10 7.45 18.69
N ALA A 403 31.88 7.51 19.24
CA ALA A 403 31.64 7.09 20.62
C ALA A 403 32.01 5.62 20.84
N ALA A 404 31.67 4.75 19.88
CA ALA A 404 31.92 3.32 19.96
C ALA A 404 33.42 2.97 19.87
N ILE A 405 34.17 3.59 18.95
CA ILE A 405 35.61 3.33 18.83
C ILE A 405 36.38 3.91 20.02
N GLU A 406 36.01 5.09 20.52
CA GLU A 406 36.61 5.65 21.72
C GLU A 406 36.38 4.78 22.96
N GLU A 407 35.19 4.21 23.09
CA GLU A 407 34.87 3.29 24.19
C GLU A 407 35.67 1.98 24.07
N HIS A 408 35.75 1.40 22.87
CA HIS A 408 36.58 0.22 22.60
C HIS A 408 38.06 0.46 22.96
N LEU A 409 38.63 1.59 22.52
CA LEU A 409 40.03 1.93 22.80
C LEU A 409 40.29 2.13 24.31
N LYS A 410 39.28 2.56 25.07
CA LYS A 410 39.36 2.75 26.53
C LYS A 410 39.16 1.45 27.31
N GLN A 411 38.22 0.61 26.91
CA GLN A 411 37.79 -0.56 27.69
C GLN A 411 38.41 -1.88 27.23
N VAL A 412 38.61 -2.06 25.93
CA VAL A 412 39.04 -3.33 25.34
C VAL A 412 40.55 -3.32 25.07
N GLY A 413 41.05 -2.26 24.44
CA GLY A 413 42.48 -2.07 24.22
C GLY A 413 42.82 -1.20 23.01
N SER A 414 44.08 -0.77 22.95
CA SER A 414 44.59 0.17 21.93
C SER A 414 44.89 -0.50 20.59
N PHE A 415 43.86 -1.10 19.98
CA PHE A 415 43.93 -1.71 18.65
C PHE A 415 42.61 -1.55 17.90
N ASP A 416 42.69 -1.53 16.57
CA ASP A 416 41.54 -1.44 15.67
C ASP A 416 40.69 -2.73 15.75
N PRO A 417 39.36 -2.65 16.01
CA PRO A 417 38.51 -3.83 16.23
C PRO A 417 38.52 -4.85 15.09
N VAL A 418 38.65 -4.38 13.84
CA VAL A 418 38.53 -5.22 12.64
C VAL A 418 39.91 -5.64 12.14
N SER A 419 40.79 -4.68 11.89
CA SER A 419 42.14 -4.93 11.34
C SER A 419 43.15 -5.41 12.37
N ARG A 420 42.86 -5.26 13.67
CA ARG A 420 43.74 -5.63 14.80
C ARG A 420 45.08 -4.88 14.84
N MET A 421 45.23 -3.84 14.03
CA MET A 421 46.42 -2.98 14.04
C MET A 421 46.44 -2.10 15.29
N PRO A 422 47.62 -1.77 15.85
CA PRO A 422 47.71 -0.83 16.97
C PRO A 422 47.05 0.51 16.62
N LEU A 423 46.18 1.00 17.50
CA LEU A 423 45.39 2.21 17.29
C LEU A 423 45.28 3.00 18.59
N THR A 424 45.47 4.30 18.49
CA THR A 424 45.31 5.26 19.60
C THR A 424 44.24 6.29 19.25
N VAL A 425 43.66 6.94 20.26
CA VAL A 425 42.55 7.90 20.07
C VAL A 425 42.97 9.06 19.16
N ASP A 426 44.23 9.52 19.24
CA ASP A 426 44.74 10.62 18.43
C ASP A 426 44.90 10.29 16.94
N GLN A 427 44.85 9.00 16.58
CA GLN A 427 44.95 8.52 15.19
C GLN A 427 43.59 8.41 14.50
N VAL A 428 42.50 8.75 15.19
CA VAL A 428 41.12 8.62 14.70
C VAL A 428 40.63 9.98 14.20
N TYR A 429 40.35 10.08 12.89
CA TYR A 429 40.01 11.34 12.23
C TYR A 429 38.53 11.40 11.84
N PRO A 430 37.84 12.56 11.91
CA PRO A 430 36.48 12.69 11.39
C PRO A 430 36.38 12.30 9.92
N ASN A 431 35.42 11.45 9.55
CA ASN A 431 35.14 11.09 8.17
C ASN A 431 33.99 11.94 7.62
N LEU A 432 34.31 13.17 7.21
CA LEU A 432 33.31 14.12 6.72
C LEU A 432 32.60 13.63 5.45
N ALA A 433 33.30 12.94 4.55
CA ALA A 433 32.72 12.42 3.32
C ALA A 433 31.62 11.38 3.59
N LEU A 434 31.87 10.44 4.51
CA LEU A 434 30.88 9.45 4.90
C LEU A 434 29.71 10.08 5.65
N ARG A 435 29.99 11.09 6.48
CA ARG A 435 28.93 11.85 7.17
C ARG A 435 28.00 12.55 6.18
N ASP A 436 28.56 13.22 5.17
CA ASP A 436 27.77 13.91 4.16
C ASP A 436 26.97 12.90 3.32
N ALA A 437 27.55 11.74 2.99
CA ALA A 437 26.83 10.65 2.31
C ALA A 437 25.64 10.12 3.14
N VAL A 438 25.82 9.93 4.45
CA VAL A 438 24.74 9.53 5.36
C VAL A 438 23.66 10.60 5.46
N GLN A 439 24.04 11.88 5.51
CA GLN A 439 23.09 12.98 5.56
C GLN A 439 22.24 13.06 4.29
N VAL A 440 22.83 12.87 3.12
CA VAL A 440 22.10 12.78 1.85
C VAL A 440 21.15 11.58 1.87
N TYR A 441 21.62 10.42 2.31
CA TYR A 441 20.78 9.23 2.41
C TYR A 441 19.57 9.45 3.34
N LEU A 442 19.78 10.04 4.51
CA LEU A 442 18.74 10.37 5.48
C LEU A 442 17.75 11.43 5.00
N ALA A 443 18.19 12.36 4.14
CA ALA A 443 17.32 13.34 3.51
C ALA A 443 16.32 12.68 2.54
N ASP A 444 16.76 11.65 1.83
CA ASP A 444 15.93 10.87 0.90
C ASP A 444 15.10 9.79 1.62
N HIS A 445 15.58 9.28 2.75
CA HIS A 445 15.01 8.15 3.50
C HIS A 445 14.76 8.54 4.95
N GLY A 446 13.79 9.42 5.20
CA GLY A 446 13.50 9.92 6.55
C GLY A 446 13.09 8.83 7.56
N TRP A 447 12.62 7.68 7.11
CA TRP A 447 12.37 6.52 7.97
C TRP A 447 13.63 5.95 8.62
N ALA A 448 14.81 6.17 8.03
CA ALA A 448 16.09 5.67 8.53
C ALA A 448 16.61 6.45 9.76
N TYR A 449 15.93 7.53 10.16
CA TYR A 449 16.14 8.15 11.47
C TYR A 449 15.62 7.29 12.64
N LYS A 450 14.85 6.23 12.36
CA LYS A 450 14.33 5.31 13.37
C LYS A 450 15.47 4.53 14.02
N THR A 451 15.79 4.86 15.26
CA THR A 451 16.69 4.11 16.15
C THR A 451 15.95 3.43 17.27
#